data_AF-A0A7X6P8I7-F1
#
_entry.id   AF-A0A7X6P8I7-F1
#
_cell.length_a   1.000
_cell.length_b   1.000
_cell.length_c   1.000
_cell.angle_alpha   90.00
_cell.angle_beta   90.00
_cell.angle_gamma   90.00
#
_symmetry.space_group_name_H-M   'P 1'
#
loop_
_entity.id
_entity.type
_entity.pdbx_description
1 polymer ?
#
loop_
_entity_poly.entity_id
_entity_poly.type
_entity_poly.pdbx_seq_one_letter_code
_entity_poly.pdbx_strand_id
1 'polypeptide(L)'
;MAQAYSAGLTITENIILRKERILPLKGQVLVKKGDHVKAETVVAETLLPGKVVPFNLANKLGVAPAQLPNFIKVQPGDKITTDTVLAETKGLFGLGIMKNEVRSPIS
;
A
#
# COMPACT_ATOMS: atom_id res chain seq x y z
N MET A 1 2.09 -27.66 46.94
CA MET A 1 2.14 -27.84 45.48
C MET A 1 3.26 -26.97 44.95
N ALA A 2 4.20 -27.53 44.19
CA ALA A 2 5.33 -26.77 43.67
C ALA A 2 4.84 -25.88 42.51
N GLN A 3 4.85 -24.57 42.72
CA GLN A 3 4.61 -23.61 41.63
C GLN A 3 5.90 -23.54 40.80
N ALA A 4 5.89 -24.15 39.62
CA ALA A 4 7.01 -24.05 38.70
C ALA A 4 6.98 -22.68 38.02
N TYR A 5 7.96 -21.84 38.32
CA TYR A 5 8.14 -20.55 37.67
C TYR A 5 9.24 -20.65 36.63
N SER A 6 8.99 -20.10 35.43
CA SER A 6 10.01 -20.02 34.39
C SER A 6 11.12 -19.06 34.82
N ALA A 7 12.38 -19.51 34.73
CA ALA A 7 13.53 -18.67 35.01
C ALA A 7 13.54 -17.43 34.11
N GLY A 8 13.78 -16.26 34.70
CA GLY A 8 13.80 -14.98 33.98
C GLY A 8 12.45 -14.25 33.89
N LEU A 9 11.37 -14.79 34.48
CA LEU A 9 10.11 -14.08 34.64
C LEU A 9 9.98 -13.49 36.05
N THR A 10 9.47 -12.26 36.13
CA THR A 10 9.09 -11.63 37.39
C THR A 10 7.70 -12.08 37.81
N ILE A 11 7.57 -12.56 39.05
CA ILE A 11 6.30 -13.00 39.64
C ILE A 11 5.86 -11.93 40.62
N THR A 12 4.61 -11.48 40.49
CA THR A 12 3.99 -10.50 41.37
C THR A 12 2.48 -10.71 41.38
N GLU A 13 1.83 -10.47 42.51
CA GLU A 13 0.38 -10.60 42.65
C GLU A 13 -0.36 -9.59 41.76
N ASN A 14 0.17 -8.37 41.66
CA ASN A 14 -0.31 -7.32 40.77
C ASN A 14 0.84 -6.43 40.28
N ILE A 15 0.68 -5.80 39.11
CA ILE A 15 1.63 -4.83 38.58
C ILE A 15 0.95 -3.91 37.55
N ILE A 16 1.36 -2.64 37.53
CA ILE A 16 1.06 -1.73 36.43
C ILE A 16 2.14 -1.90 35.37
N LEU A 17 1.79 -2.57 34.27
CA LEU A 17 2.69 -2.78 33.15
C LEU A 17 2.62 -1.60 32.18
N ARG A 18 3.76 -0.94 31.94
CA ARG A 18 3.91 0.07 30.88
C ARG A 18 4.83 -0.48 29.79
N LYS A 19 4.29 -0.64 28.59
CA LYS A 19 5.04 -1.01 27.39
C LYS A 19 4.86 0.09 26.33
N GLU A 20 5.97 0.60 25.82
CA GLU A 20 5.94 1.55 24.72
C GLU A 20 5.74 0.79 23.40
N ARG A 21 4.81 1.29 22.58
CA ARG A 21 4.59 0.80 21.22
C ARG A 21 4.98 1.92 20.28
N ILE A 22 6.00 1.69 19.47
CA ILE A 22 6.55 2.68 18.54
C ILE A 22 6.22 2.22 17.12
N LEU A 23 5.64 3.12 16.32
CA LEU A 23 5.44 2.88 14.91
C LEU A 23 6.79 3.11 14.19
N PRO A 24 7.35 2.11 13.48
CA PRO A 24 8.71 2.20 12.93
C PRO A 24 8.82 3.18 11.76
N LEU A 25 7.70 3.48 11.09
CA LEU A 25 7.59 4.45 10.01
C LEU A 25 6.53 5.49 10.37
N LYS A 26 6.58 6.64 9.68
CA LYS A 26 5.50 7.63 9.80
C LYS A 26 4.17 6.98 9.41
N GLY A 27 3.13 7.28 10.15
CA GLY A 27 1.78 6.79 9.88
C GLY A 27 0.77 7.51 10.74
N GLN A 28 -0.36 6.87 10.98
CA GLN A 28 -1.49 7.45 11.69
C GLN A 28 -1.69 6.76 13.03
N VAL A 29 -1.92 7.57 14.08
CA VAL A 29 -2.42 7.06 15.36
C VAL A 29 -3.95 7.06 15.29
N LEU A 30 -4.56 5.89 15.54
CA LEU A 30 -5.99 5.65 15.40
C LEU A 30 -6.78 5.93 16.70
N VAL A 31 -6.08 6.10 17.81
CA VAL A 31 -6.64 6.34 19.14
C VAL A 31 -6.21 7.70 19.70
N LYS A 32 -6.94 8.18 20.70
CA LYS A 32 -6.67 9.43 21.40
C LYS A 32 -6.16 9.17 22.82
N LYS A 33 -5.56 10.21 23.41
CA LYS A 33 -5.11 10.17 24.80
C LYS A 33 -6.32 9.95 25.73
N GLY A 34 -6.24 8.93 26.57
CA GLY A 34 -7.29 8.57 27.53
C GLY A 34 -8.21 7.43 27.07
N ASP A 35 -8.07 6.98 25.82
CA ASP A 35 -8.86 5.86 25.31
C ASP A 35 -8.46 4.55 26.01
N HIS A 36 -9.47 3.76 26.39
CA HIS A 36 -9.26 2.41 26.91
C HIS A 36 -9.16 1.44 25.73
N VAL A 37 -8.07 0.68 25.67
CA VAL A 37 -7.76 -0.24 24.57
C VAL A 37 -7.44 -1.64 25.11
N LYS A 38 -7.76 -2.67 24.33
CA LYS A 38 -7.34 -4.04 24.62
C LYS A 38 -5.93 -4.29 24.09
N ALA A 39 -5.32 -5.41 24.47
CA ALA A 39 -3.97 -5.78 24.02
C ALA A 39 -3.89 -5.91 22.50
N GLU A 40 -4.94 -6.45 21.88
CA GLU A 40 -5.10 -6.69 20.45
C GLU A 40 -5.61 -5.47 19.66
N THR A 41 -5.96 -4.37 20.33
CA THR A 41 -6.45 -3.18 19.64
C THR A 41 -5.34 -2.53 18.81
N VAL A 42 -5.60 -2.37 17.52
CA VAL A 42 -4.75 -1.61 16.60
C VAL A 42 -4.84 -0.13 16.97
N VAL A 43 -3.75 0.43 17.51
CA VAL A 43 -3.70 1.83 17.97
C VAL A 43 -3.04 2.79 17.00
N ALA A 44 -2.29 2.26 16.04
CA ALA A 44 -1.62 3.01 15.00
C ALA A 44 -1.37 2.11 13.79
N GLU A 45 -1.31 2.72 12.62
CA GLU A 45 -1.04 2.05 11.35
C GLU A 45 -0.11 2.88 10.48
N THR A 46 0.59 2.23 9.55
CA THR A 46 1.46 2.87 8.56
C THR A 46 1.30 2.17 7.22
N LEU A 47 1.42 2.94 6.12
CA LEU A 47 1.52 2.37 4.78
C LEU A 47 2.97 1.98 4.55
N LEU A 48 3.23 0.67 4.51
CA LEU A 48 4.54 0.16 4.14
C LEU A 48 4.80 0.47 2.66
N PRO A 49 5.92 1.12 2.32
CA PRO A 49 6.25 1.37 0.93
C PRO A 49 6.39 0.03 0.19
N GLY A 50 5.60 -0.14 -0.87
CA GLY A 50 5.65 -1.32 -1.71
C GLY A 50 6.85 -1.32 -2.65
N LYS A 51 7.03 -2.42 -3.37
CA LYS A 51 8.03 -2.54 -4.43
C LYS A 51 7.69 -1.59 -5.58
N VAL A 52 8.64 -0.74 -5.96
CA VAL A 52 8.53 0.09 -7.17
C VAL A 52 8.79 -0.78 -8.39
N VAL A 53 7.87 -0.79 -9.35
CA VAL A 53 8.00 -1.53 -10.61
C VAL A 53 8.18 -0.53 -11.76
N PRO A 54 9.37 -0.45 -12.38
CA PRO A 54 9.53 0.35 -13.59
C PRO A 54 8.70 -0.27 -14.72
N PHE A 55 7.87 0.53 -15.37
CA PHE A 55 6.95 0.05 -16.39
C PHE A 55 7.03 0.91 -17.66
N ASN A 56 7.60 0.35 -18.73
CA ASN A 56 7.80 1.07 -19.98
C ASN A 56 6.51 1.10 -20.82
N LEU A 57 5.69 2.11 -20.57
CA LEU A 57 4.41 2.33 -21.26
C LEU A 57 4.60 2.64 -22.75
N ALA A 58 5.61 3.45 -23.12
CA ALA A 58 5.83 3.85 -24.51
C ALA A 58 6.09 2.64 -25.41
N ASN A 59 6.98 1.73 -24.98
CA ASN A 59 7.30 0.52 -25.74
C ASN A 59 6.12 -0.45 -25.80
N LYS A 60 5.36 -0.61 -24.71
CA LYS A 60 4.19 -1.51 -24.67
C LYS A 60 3.04 -0.99 -25.54
N LEU A 61 2.85 0.33 -25.57
CA LEU A 61 1.83 0.97 -26.40
C LEU A 61 2.25 1.07 -27.87
N GLY A 62 3.55 1.04 -28.16
CA GLY A 62 4.11 1.15 -29.50
C GLY A 62 4.18 2.59 -30.01
N VAL A 63 4.35 3.58 -29.12
CA VAL A 63 4.38 5.01 -29.46
C VAL A 63 5.73 5.63 -29.12
N ALA A 64 6.07 6.73 -29.79
CA ALA A 64 7.24 7.52 -29.43
C ALA A 64 7.10 8.06 -28.00
N PRO A 65 8.16 8.09 -27.17
CA PRO A 65 8.10 8.59 -25.79
C PRO A 65 7.53 10.01 -25.68
N ALA A 66 7.81 10.86 -26.66
CA ALA A 66 7.30 12.24 -26.71
C ALA A 66 5.77 12.32 -26.87
N GLN A 67 5.13 11.29 -27.41
CA GLN A 67 3.68 11.25 -27.63
C GLN A 67 2.92 10.56 -26.51
N LEU A 68 3.61 9.76 -25.68
CA LEU A 68 3.01 8.97 -24.60
C LEU A 68 2.09 9.80 -23.68
N PRO A 69 2.44 11.04 -23.25
CA PRO A 69 1.58 11.84 -22.37
C PRO A 69 0.16 12.06 -22.90
N ASN A 70 -0.05 12.02 -24.22
CA ASN A 70 -1.36 12.22 -24.85
C ASN A 70 -2.28 10.99 -24.75
N PHE A 71 -1.73 9.84 -24.33
CA PHE A 71 -2.42 8.55 -24.31
C PHE A 71 -2.56 7.97 -22.91
N ILE A 72 -1.88 8.54 -21.90
CA ILE A 72 -1.99 8.14 -20.50
C ILE A 72 -3.41 8.43 -19.99
N LYS A 73 -3.99 7.47 -19.26
CA LYS A 73 -5.34 7.56 -18.68
C LYS A 73 -5.35 7.74 -17.15
N VAL A 74 -4.18 7.70 -16.51
CA VAL A 74 -4.00 7.78 -15.06
C VAL A 74 -3.07 8.94 -14.67
N GLN A 75 -3.20 9.43 -13.45
CA GLN A 75 -2.38 10.50 -12.89
C GLN A 75 -1.60 10.03 -11.65
N PRO A 76 -0.51 10.72 -11.28
CA PRO A 76 0.20 10.43 -10.04
C PRO A 76 -0.74 10.51 -8.83
N GLY A 77 -0.80 9.42 -8.05
CA GLY A 77 -1.66 9.30 -6.87
C GLY A 77 -2.96 8.53 -7.11
N ASP A 78 -3.30 8.20 -8.36
CA ASP A 78 -4.47 7.39 -8.67
C ASP A 78 -4.33 5.97 -8.10
N LYS A 79 -5.43 5.45 -7.56
CA LYS A 79 -5.53 4.05 -7.16
C LYS A 79 -5.77 3.20 -8.41
N ILE A 80 -4.86 2.27 -8.67
CA ILE A 80 -4.96 1.32 -9.78
C ILE A 80 -5.40 -0.05 -9.27
N THR A 81 -6.17 -0.77 -10.08
CA THR A 81 -6.57 -2.17 -9.91
C THR A 81 -6.00 -3.02 -11.03
N THR A 82 -6.16 -4.35 -10.96
CA THR A 82 -5.74 -5.31 -12.00
C THR A 82 -6.28 -4.95 -13.39
N ASP A 83 -7.51 -4.47 -13.47
CA ASP A 83 -8.18 -4.17 -14.74
C ASP A 83 -8.00 -2.72 -15.22
N THR A 84 -7.23 -1.91 -14.49
CA THR A 84 -7.06 -0.50 -14.85
C THR A 84 -6.27 -0.36 -16.15
N VAL A 85 -6.82 0.40 -17.10
CA VAL A 85 -6.14 0.78 -18.34
C VAL A 85 -5.23 1.97 -18.05
N LEU A 86 -3.92 1.80 -18.20
CA LEU A 86 -2.93 2.84 -17.92
C LEU A 86 -2.75 3.82 -19.09
N ALA A 87 -2.79 3.30 -20.32
CA ALA A 87 -2.72 4.10 -21.53
C ALA A 87 -3.40 3.39 -22.72
N GLU A 88 -3.93 4.17 -23.65
CA GLU A 88 -4.69 3.68 -24.81
C GLU A 88 -4.43 4.55 -26.05
N THR A 89 -4.16 3.94 -27.21
CA THR A 89 -4.03 4.68 -28.48
C THR A 89 -5.39 5.05 -29.07
N LYS A 90 -5.45 6.17 -29.79
CA LYS A 90 -6.59 6.49 -30.65
C LYS A 90 -6.53 5.55 -31.85
N GLY A 91 -7.52 4.67 -32.00
CA GLY A 91 -7.62 3.75 -33.14
C GLY A 91 -7.69 4.47 -34.50
N LEU A 92 -7.69 3.70 -35.58
CA LEU A 92 -7.65 4.23 -36.95
C LEU A 92 -8.83 5.18 -37.20
N PHE A 93 -8.52 6.40 -37.69
CA PHE A 93 -9.48 7.49 -37.95
C PHE A 93 -10.37 7.90 -36.75
N GLY A 94 -9.96 7.60 -35.51
CA GLY A 94 -10.77 7.92 -34.33
C GLY A 94 -12.01 7.04 -34.15
N LEU A 95 -12.17 5.99 -34.96
CA LEU A 95 -13.31 5.07 -34.94
C LEU A 95 -13.12 3.89 -33.96
N GLY A 96 -12.02 3.87 -33.20
CA GLY A 96 -11.74 2.82 -32.20
C GLY A 96 -11.31 1.46 -32.77
N ILE A 97 -11.13 1.35 -34.09
CA ILE A 97 -10.65 0.14 -34.78
C ILE A 97 -9.11 0.05 -34.59
N MET A 98 -8.58 -1.11 -34.17
CA MET A 98 -7.15 -1.32 -33.85
C MET A 98 -6.57 -0.39 -32.76
N LYS A 99 -7.27 -0.24 -31.64
CA LYS A 99 -6.68 0.40 -30.46
C LYS A 99 -5.78 -0.56 -29.70
N ASN A 100 -4.65 -0.05 -29.23
CA ASN A 100 -3.75 -0.78 -28.34
C ASN A 100 -3.94 -0.24 -26.92
N GLU A 101 -4.15 -1.13 -25.96
CA GLU A 101 -4.33 -0.79 -24.56
C GLU A 101 -3.26 -1.45 -23.71
N VAL A 102 -2.71 -0.71 -22.76
CA VAL A 102 -1.77 -1.24 -21.78
C VAL A 102 -2.44 -1.20 -20.42
N ARG A 103 -2.66 -2.39 -19.86
CA ARG A 103 -3.27 -2.59 -18.54
C ARG A 103 -2.26 -2.58 -17.41
N SER A 104 -2.78 -2.41 -16.22
CA SER A 104 -2.05 -2.42 -14.96
C SER A 104 -1.21 -3.71 -14.80
N PRO A 105 0.06 -3.60 -14.37
CA PRO A 105 0.93 -4.77 -14.17
C PRO A 105 0.74 -5.45 -12.81
N ILE A 106 -0.14 -4.94 -11.95
CA ILE A 106 -0.46 -5.55 -10.65
C ILE A 106 -1.41 -6.74 -10.86
N SER A 107 -1.16 -7.81 -10.11
CA SER A 107 -2.00 -9.03 -10.03
C SER A 107 -2.59 -9.17 -8.64
#